data_AF-A0A6L9MIZ3-F1
#
_entry.id   AF-A0A6L9MIZ3-F1
#
_cell.length_a   1.000
_cell.length_b   1.000
_cell.length_c   1.000
_cell.angle_alpha   90.00
_cell.angle_beta   90.00
_cell.angle_gamma   90.00
#
_symmetry.space_group_name_H-M   'P 1'
#
loop_
_entity.id
_entity.type
_entity.pdbx_description
1 polymer ?
#
loop_
_entity_poly.entity_id
_entity_poly.type
_entity_poly.pdbx_seq_one_letter_code
_entity_poly.pdbx_strand_id
1 'polypeptide(L)'
;MTAHECMTRVMYFESNRSSQDGMLAVGTVVMNRMESGLYPKTVCGVVGQKKQFAPGVLSKPMAKGKDLASKMATRVLRGERHPGVRKAMFFHTAGMTFPYTNMHYQIVAGGNAFYEKRKNARRVSDPPFRNPQERAAAREAPRSVSYSETRAPAPRPVAVRQQAPAPSTPSNQLEPMSVEDLILLNGG
;
A
#
# COMPACT_ATOMS: atom_id res chain seq x y z
N MET A 1 -23.98 13.20 -9.02
CA MET A 1 -23.18 12.28 -8.19
C MET A 1 -22.34 13.09 -7.24
N THR A 2 -22.40 12.80 -5.94
CA THR A 2 -21.64 13.56 -4.92
C THR A 2 -20.23 13.00 -4.74
N ALA A 3 -19.32 13.75 -4.12
CA ALA A 3 -17.98 13.25 -3.76
C ALA A 3 -18.05 12.00 -2.86
N HIS A 4 -19.04 11.98 -1.94
CA HIS A 4 -19.32 10.83 -1.09
C HIS A 4 -19.73 9.61 -1.89
N GLU A 5 -20.62 9.77 -2.87
CA GLU A 5 -21.04 8.66 -3.73
C GLU A 5 -19.88 8.12 -4.57
N CYS A 6 -19.07 8.99 -5.19
CA CYS A 6 -17.88 8.58 -5.94
C CYS A 6 -16.86 7.83 -5.06
N MET A 7 -16.59 8.35 -3.85
CA MET A 7 -15.67 7.72 -2.88
C MET A 7 -16.20 6.36 -2.40
N THR A 8 -17.50 6.27 -2.12
CA THR A 8 -18.14 5.01 -1.72
C THR A 8 -17.98 3.96 -2.82
N ARG A 9 -18.24 4.34 -4.06
CA ARG A 9 -18.22 3.43 -5.20
C ARG A 9 -16.82 2.93 -5.51
N VAL A 10 -15.82 3.82 -5.53
CA VAL A 10 -14.42 3.39 -5.78
C VAL A 10 -13.93 2.46 -4.66
N MET A 11 -14.20 2.76 -3.39
CA MET A 11 -13.87 1.84 -2.30
C MET A 11 -14.56 0.48 -2.47
N TYR A 12 -15.84 0.47 -2.84
CA TYR A 12 -16.61 -0.77 -3.04
C TYR A 12 -16.08 -1.66 -4.17
N PHE A 13 -15.64 -1.06 -5.28
CA PHE A 13 -15.20 -1.81 -6.47
C PHE A 13 -13.71 -2.16 -6.47
N GLU A 14 -12.86 -1.36 -5.82
CA GLU A 14 -11.40 -1.51 -5.86
C GLU A 14 -10.81 -2.21 -4.65
N SER A 15 -11.62 -2.53 -3.63
CA SER A 15 -11.14 -3.21 -2.42
C SER A 15 -11.98 -4.43 -2.09
N ASN A 16 -11.45 -5.31 -1.23
CA ASN A 16 -12.27 -6.34 -0.63
C ASN A 16 -13.41 -5.69 0.19
N ARG A 17 -14.66 -6.03 -0.16
CA ARG A 17 -15.89 -5.43 0.38
C ARG A 17 -16.11 -5.67 1.88
N SER A 18 -15.35 -6.58 2.51
CA SER A 18 -15.33 -6.78 3.96
C SER A 18 -14.13 -6.15 4.67
N SER A 19 -13.19 -5.55 3.93
CA SER A 19 -11.94 -5.00 4.47
C SER A 19 -12.00 -3.48 4.62
N GLN A 20 -12.22 -3.00 5.83
CA GLN A 20 -12.11 -1.57 6.15
C GLN A 20 -10.72 -1.02 5.81
N ASP A 21 -9.69 -1.82 6.08
CA ASP A 21 -8.29 -1.51 5.78
C ASP A 21 -8.08 -1.26 4.28
N GLY A 22 -8.58 -2.17 3.42
CA GLY A 22 -8.56 -2.00 1.97
C GLY A 22 -9.33 -0.78 1.46
N MET A 23 -10.52 -0.53 2.01
CA MET A 23 -11.32 0.64 1.66
C MET A 23 -10.59 1.94 2.03
N LEU A 24 -10.03 2.01 3.23
CA LEU A 24 -9.25 3.16 3.68
C LEU A 24 -8.02 3.38 2.79
N ALA A 25 -7.35 2.30 2.39
CA ALA A 25 -6.19 2.35 1.51
C ALA A 25 -6.53 2.87 0.11
N VAL A 26 -7.59 2.36 -0.52
CA VAL A 26 -8.10 2.86 -1.81
C VAL A 26 -8.52 4.32 -1.72
N GLY A 27 -9.28 4.69 -0.68
CA GLY A 27 -9.70 6.07 -0.48
C GLY A 27 -8.53 7.03 -0.33
N THR A 28 -7.47 6.59 0.37
CA THR A 28 -6.21 7.34 0.50
C THR A 28 -5.56 7.60 -0.85
N VAL A 29 -5.53 6.61 -1.75
CA VAL A 29 -5.01 6.81 -3.12
C VAL A 29 -5.80 7.86 -3.88
N VAL A 30 -7.14 7.85 -3.77
CA VAL A 30 -8.00 8.83 -4.46
C VAL A 30 -7.71 10.24 -3.96
N MET A 31 -7.56 10.41 -2.64
CA MET A 31 -7.22 11.70 -2.05
C MET A 31 -5.80 12.15 -2.41
N ASN A 32 -4.81 11.24 -2.37
CA ASN A 32 -3.43 11.52 -2.81
C ASN A 32 -3.40 12.02 -4.26
N ARG A 33 -4.15 11.37 -5.16
CA ARG A 33 -4.27 11.80 -6.56
C ARG A 33 -4.86 13.21 -6.65
N MET A 34 -6.01 13.44 -6.01
CA MET A 34 -6.68 14.74 -6.01
C MET A 34 -5.79 15.87 -5.49
N GLU A 35 -5.01 15.60 -4.44
CA GLU A 35 -4.14 16.56 -3.75
C GLU A 35 -2.81 16.80 -4.47
N SER A 36 -2.36 15.86 -5.32
CA SER A 36 -1.05 15.94 -5.99
C SER A 36 -0.93 17.01 -7.10
N GLY A 37 -2.04 17.54 -7.59
CA GLY A 37 -2.06 18.43 -8.75
C GLY A 37 -1.84 17.75 -10.11
N LEU A 38 -1.51 16.46 -10.14
CA LEU A 38 -1.33 15.67 -11.37
C LEU A 38 -2.64 15.04 -11.90
N TYR A 39 -3.70 15.11 -11.09
CA TYR A 39 -5.00 14.51 -11.38
C TYR A 39 -6.10 15.57 -11.24
N PRO A 40 -7.34 15.28 -11.70
CA PRO A 40 -8.47 16.16 -11.49
C PRO A 40 -8.65 16.54 -10.02
N LYS A 41 -8.99 17.81 -9.77
CA LYS A 41 -9.09 18.40 -8.42
C LYS A 41 -10.37 18.04 -7.66
N THR A 42 -11.10 17.01 -8.10
CA THR A 42 -12.33 16.54 -7.43
C THR A 42 -12.32 15.02 -7.33
N VAL A 43 -12.94 14.49 -6.27
CA VAL A 43 -13.05 13.04 -6.05
C VAL A 43 -13.68 12.34 -7.26
N CYS A 44 -14.81 12.85 -7.76
CA CYS A 44 -15.46 12.28 -8.93
C CYS A 44 -14.62 12.43 -10.20
N GLY A 45 -13.86 13.52 -10.34
CA GLY A 45 -12.93 13.70 -11.44
C GLY A 45 -11.84 12.62 -11.45
N VAL A 46 -11.25 12.31 -10.28
CA VAL A 46 -10.26 11.23 -10.13
C VAL A 46 -10.89 9.87 -10.43
N VAL A 47 -12.01 9.54 -9.78
CA VAL A 47 -12.68 8.23 -9.93
C VAL A 47 -13.21 8.00 -11.35
N GLY A 48 -13.64 9.07 -12.02
CA GLY A 48 -14.18 9.02 -13.38
C GLY A 48 -13.14 8.89 -14.48
N GLN A 49 -11.83 8.93 -14.17
CA GLN A 49 -10.81 8.83 -15.21
C GLN A 49 -10.86 7.50 -15.96
N LYS A 50 -10.81 7.58 -17.28
CA LYS A 50 -10.88 6.44 -18.19
C LYS A 50 -9.77 5.43 -17.87
N LYS A 51 -10.16 4.15 -17.70
CA LYS A 51 -9.28 3.00 -17.44
C LYS A 51 -8.41 3.10 -16.16
N GLN A 52 -8.75 3.98 -15.21
CA GLN A 52 -8.00 4.09 -13.94
C GLN A 52 -8.55 3.22 -12.81
N PHE A 53 -9.83 2.85 -12.91
CA PHE A 53 -10.58 2.05 -11.95
C PHE A 53 -11.47 1.06 -12.72
N ALA A 54 -12.15 0.17 -12.00
CA ALA A 54 -12.99 -0.90 -12.52
C ALA A 54 -13.98 -0.39 -13.58
N PRO A 55 -14.20 -1.14 -14.68
CA PRO A 55 -15.19 -0.78 -15.68
C PRO A 55 -16.59 -0.63 -15.04
N GLY A 56 -17.18 0.56 -15.20
CA GLY A 56 -18.47 0.90 -14.61
C GLY A 56 -18.40 1.29 -13.12
N VAL A 57 -17.23 1.69 -12.59
CA VAL A 57 -17.09 2.16 -11.20
C VAL A 57 -18.11 3.23 -10.83
N LEU A 58 -18.54 4.09 -11.76
CA LEU A 58 -19.57 5.12 -11.52
C LEU A 58 -21.00 4.70 -11.89
N SER A 59 -21.22 3.60 -12.61
CA SER A 59 -22.56 3.20 -13.10
C SER A 59 -23.10 1.88 -12.56
N LYS A 60 -22.24 0.90 -12.26
CA LYS A 60 -22.66 -0.44 -11.81
C LYS A 60 -23.38 -0.40 -10.45
N PRO A 61 -24.38 -1.25 -10.22
CA PRO A 61 -25.04 -1.31 -8.92
C PRO A 61 -24.09 -1.82 -7.83
N MET A 62 -24.26 -1.32 -6.61
CA MET A 62 -23.59 -1.84 -5.40
C MET A 62 -24.56 -2.71 -4.61
N ALA A 63 -24.08 -3.85 -4.11
CA ALA A 63 -24.86 -4.82 -3.33
C ALA A 63 -24.27 -4.91 -1.90
N LYS A 64 -24.15 -6.14 -1.36
CA LYS A 64 -23.59 -6.39 -0.02
C LYS A 64 -22.21 -5.73 0.13
N GLY A 65 -22.04 -4.97 1.20
CA GLY A 65 -20.82 -4.21 1.52
C GLY A 65 -20.89 -2.72 1.19
N LYS A 66 -21.95 -2.24 0.52
CA LYS A 66 -22.13 -0.80 0.21
C LYS A 66 -22.16 0.08 1.46
N ASP A 67 -22.77 -0.39 2.55
CA ASP A 67 -22.94 0.41 3.77
C ASP A 67 -21.59 0.59 4.48
N LEU A 68 -20.75 -0.45 4.47
CA LEU A 68 -19.39 -0.36 4.96
C LEU A 68 -18.57 0.62 4.12
N ALA A 69 -18.64 0.53 2.80
CA ALA A 69 -17.96 1.46 1.91
C ALA A 69 -18.43 2.91 2.11
N SER A 70 -19.72 3.13 2.31
CA SER A 70 -20.31 4.45 2.60
C SER A 70 -19.80 5.04 3.92
N LYS A 71 -19.71 4.21 4.96
CA LYS A 71 -19.14 4.59 6.25
C LYS A 71 -17.64 4.94 6.11
N MET A 72 -16.87 4.14 5.38
CA MET A 72 -15.44 4.39 5.15
C MET A 72 -15.19 5.63 4.27
N ALA A 73 -16.05 5.86 3.27
CA ALA A 73 -15.99 7.07 2.44
C ALA A 73 -16.14 8.34 3.28
N THR A 74 -17.07 8.33 4.24
CA THR A 74 -17.25 9.44 5.19
C THR A 74 -15.96 9.70 5.98
N ARG A 75 -15.30 8.67 6.47
CA ARG A 75 -14.03 8.79 7.22
C ARG A 75 -12.93 9.42 6.37
N VAL A 76 -12.74 8.94 5.14
CA VAL A 76 -11.72 9.47 4.23
C VAL A 76 -12.00 10.92 3.84
N LEU A 77 -13.25 11.26 3.56
CA LEU A 77 -13.64 12.64 3.24
C LEU A 77 -13.48 13.60 4.42
N ARG A 78 -13.50 13.09 5.66
CA ARG A 78 -13.18 13.85 6.88
C ARG A 78 -11.67 13.96 7.18
N GLY A 79 -10.83 13.46 6.28
CA GLY A 79 -9.37 13.58 6.38
C GLY A 79 -8.67 12.31 6.87
N GLU A 80 -9.38 11.21 7.14
CA GLU A 80 -8.71 9.98 7.52
C GLU A 80 -7.90 9.39 6.36
N ARG A 81 -6.71 8.88 6.65
CA ARG A 81 -5.79 8.30 5.68
C ARG A 81 -5.20 7.00 6.22
N HIS A 82 -4.92 6.07 5.32
CA HIS A 82 -4.26 4.82 5.65
C HIS A 82 -2.77 5.06 5.94
N PRO A 83 -2.25 4.72 7.13
CA PRO A 83 -0.88 5.09 7.52
C PRO A 83 0.19 4.46 6.62
N GLY A 84 0.00 3.22 6.19
CA GLY A 84 0.95 2.52 5.31
C GLY A 84 0.87 2.86 3.82
N VAL A 85 -0.19 3.52 3.34
CA VAL A 85 -0.28 3.92 1.92
C VAL A 85 0.63 5.10 1.64
N ARG A 86 0.85 5.98 2.63
CA ARG A 86 1.71 7.16 2.52
C ARG A 86 1.36 7.99 1.27
N LYS A 87 2.32 8.25 0.37
CA LYS A 87 2.12 9.00 -0.87
C LYS A 87 1.81 8.10 -2.09
N ALA A 88 1.53 6.81 -1.89
CA ALA A 88 1.19 5.94 -3.00
C ALA A 88 -0.06 6.45 -3.74
N MET A 89 0.05 6.51 -5.06
CA MET A 89 -1.03 6.91 -5.97
C MET A 89 -1.46 5.74 -6.88
N PHE A 90 -0.83 4.59 -6.71
CA PHE A 90 -1.02 3.43 -7.55
C PHE A 90 -1.21 2.19 -6.69
N PHE A 91 -1.97 1.24 -7.22
CA PHE A 91 -2.11 -0.09 -6.64
C PHE A 91 -2.44 -1.09 -7.73
N HIS A 92 -2.30 -2.37 -7.39
CA HIS A 92 -2.82 -3.48 -8.16
C HIS A 92 -3.14 -4.63 -7.20
N THR A 93 -3.82 -5.67 -7.67
CA THR A 93 -4.06 -6.89 -6.87
C THR A 93 -2.75 -7.44 -6.31
N ALA A 94 -2.70 -7.72 -5.02
CA ALA A 94 -1.54 -8.28 -4.36
C ALA A 94 -1.18 -9.65 -4.95
N GLY A 95 0.11 -9.97 -4.99
CA GLY A 95 0.62 -11.22 -5.58
C GLY A 95 0.86 -11.16 -7.10
N MET A 96 0.38 -10.13 -7.80
CA MET A 96 0.77 -9.91 -9.19
C MET A 96 2.17 -9.28 -9.29
N THR A 97 2.95 -9.72 -10.27
CA THR A 97 4.28 -9.17 -10.59
C THR A 97 4.24 -8.52 -11.96
N PHE A 98 4.87 -7.35 -12.09
CA PHE A 98 4.97 -6.61 -13.35
C PHE A 98 6.45 -6.37 -13.69
N PRO A 99 6.83 -6.33 -14.98
CA PRO A 99 8.23 -6.19 -15.40
C PRO A 99 8.77 -4.76 -15.22
N TYR A 100 8.00 -3.84 -14.64
CA TYR A 100 8.42 -2.45 -14.47
C TYR A 100 9.37 -2.31 -13.29
N THR A 101 10.44 -1.54 -13.50
CA THR A 101 11.43 -1.26 -12.46
C THR A 101 11.04 -0.06 -11.60
N ASN A 102 10.09 0.76 -12.03
CA ASN A 102 9.74 2.04 -11.40
C ASN A 102 8.73 1.94 -10.24
N MET A 103 8.39 0.73 -9.76
CA MET A 103 7.35 0.51 -8.76
C MET A 103 7.94 0.34 -7.36
N HIS A 104 7.77 1.35 -6.49
CA HIS A 104 8.21 1.31 -5.10
C HIS A 104 7.03 0.99 -4.17
N TYR A 105 6.91 -0.27 -3.77
CA TYR A 105 5.83 -0.77 -2.92
C TYR A 105 5.91 -0.23 -1.49
N GLN A 106 4.76 0.20 -0.96
CA GLN A 106 4.61 0.73 0.39
C GLN A 106 3.93 -0.27 1.33
N ILE A 107 2.82 -0.90 0.88
CA ILE A 107 2.04 -1.83 1.72
C ILE A 107 1.15 -2.75 0.89
N VAL A 108 0.75 -3.89 1.47
CA VAL A 108 -0.39 -4.69 1.03
C VAL A 108 -1.55 -4.51 2.01
N ALA A 109 -2.72 -4.13 1.50
CA ALA A 109 -3.93 -3.89 2.30
C ALA A 109 -5.17 -4.31 1.50
N GLY A 110 -6.09 -5.02 2.16
CA GLY A 110 -7.37 -5.45 1.57
C GLY A 110 -7.29 -6.17 0.21
N GLY A 111 -6.21 -6.92 -0.03
CA GLY A 111 -5.98 -7.68 -1.27
C GLY A 111 -5.24 -6.91 -2.38
N ASN A 112 -4.79 -5.68 -2.12
CA ASN A 112 -4.03 -4.87 -3.07
C ASN A 112 -2.64 -4.54 -2.55
N ALA A 113 -1.67 -4.42 -3.46
CA ALA A 113 -0.35 -3.86 -3.21
C ALA A 113 -0.30 -2.40 -3.69
N PHE A 114 0.05 -1.48 -2.80
CA PHE A 114 0.09 -0.04 -3.04
C PHE A 114 1.53 0.43 -3.25
N TYR A 115 1.77 1.32 -4.22
CA TYR A 115 3.11 1.75 -4.61
C TYR A 115 3.18 3.18 -5.15
N GLU A 116 4.38 3.75 -5.11
CA GLU A 116 4.76 4.99 -5.79
C GLU A 116 5.49 4.66 -7.09
N LYS A 117 5.36 5.54 -8.11
CA LYS A 117 6.22 5.48 -9.29
C LYS A 117 7.43 6.40 -9.09
N ARG A 118 8.64 5.90 -9.32
CA ARG A 118 9.90 6.68 -9.17
C ARG A 118 10.82 6.48 -10.38
N LYS A 119 11.51 7.54 -10.83
CA LYS A 119 12.62 7.40 -11.79
C LYS A 119 13.79 6.68 -11.12
N ASN A 120 14.52 5.86 -11.87
CA ASN A 120 15.71 5.12 -11.41
C ASN A 120 15.51 4.20 -10.19
N ALA A 121 14.38 3.51 -10.09
CA ALA A 121 14.21 2.46 -9.09
C ALA A 121 14.99 1.17 -9.47
N ARG A 122 16.34 1.24 -9.46
CA ARG A 122 17.30 0.11 -9.44
C ARG A 122 18.73 0.67 -9.33
N ARG A 123 19.66 0.28 -8.44
CA ARG A 123 19.79 -0.81 -7.44
C ARG A 123 21.11 -0.64 -6.66
N VAL A 124 21.21 -1.14 -5.40
CA VAL A 124 22.37 -1.95 -4.92
C VAL A 124 21.95 -3.04 -3.91
N SER A 125 20.94 -2.82 -3.06
CA SER A 125 20.67 -3.69 -1.89
C SER A 125 19.23 -4.18 -1.69
N ASP A 126 18.28 -3.87 -2.58
CA ASP A 126 16.87 -4.15 -2.29
C ASP A 126 16.49 -5.62 -2.57
N PRO A 127 16.08 -6.41 -1.55
CA PRO A 127 15.46 -7.70 -1.79
C PRO A 127 14.15 -7.50 -2.59
N PRO A 128 13.68 -8.51 -3.35
CA PRO A 128 12.36 -8.44 -4.00
C PRO A 128 11.31 -8.08 -2.95
N PHE A 129 10.33 -7.24 -3.32
CA PHE A 129 9.16 -7.01 -2.46
C PHE A 129 8.58 -8.38 -2.06
N ARG A 130 8.62 -8.68 -0.76
CA ARG A 130 8.02 -9.89 -0.17
C ARG A 130 6.69 -9.51 0.47
N ASN A 131 5.64 -10.23 0.14
CA ASN A 131 4.30 -9.98 0.65
C ASN A 131 4.24 -10.26 2.16
N PRO A 132 3.71 -9.35 3.01
CA PRO A 132 3.52 -9.63 4.44
C PRO A 132 2.63 -10.86 4.73
N GLN A 133 1.71 -11.24 3.83
CA GLN A 133 0.96 -12.50 3.95
C GLN A 133 1.84 -13.75 3.74
N GLU A 134 2.91 -13.66 2.95
CA GLU A 134 3.89 -14.75 2.81
C GLU A 134 4.72 -14.94 4.08
N ARG A 135 4.87 -13.92 4.93
CA ARG A 135 5.47 -14.07 6.26
C ARG A 135 4.53 -14.72 7.28
N ALA A 136 3.23 -14.50 7.17
CA ALA A 136 2.23 -15.12 8.05
C ALA A 136 2.04 -16.61 7.73
N ALA A 137 1.86 -16.98 6.45
CA ALA A 137 1.74 -18.37 6.01
C ALA A 137 3.01 -19.21 6.26
N ALA A 138 4.20 -18.60 6.17
CA ALA A 138 5.46 -19.27 6.50
C ALA A 138 5.64 -19.56 8.01
N ARG A 139 4.82 -18.96 8.89
CA ARG A 139 4.88 -19.13 10.35
C ARG A 139 3.85 -20.13 10.89
N GLU A 140 2.77 -20.40 10.15
CA GLU A 140 1.70 -21.34 10.51
C GLU A 140 1.89 -22.77 9.96
N ALA A 141 2.91 -23.02 9.12
CA ALA A 141 3.22 -24.38 8.66
C ALA A 141 3.62 -25.28 9.85
N PRO A 142 3.09 -26.52 9.98
CA PRO A 142 3.46 -27.42 11.06
C PRO A 142 4.95 -27.76 10.96
N ARG A 143 5.69 -27.51 12.04
CA ARG A 143 7.09 -27.93 12.17
C ARG A 143 7.13 -29.47 12.24
N SER A 144 7.70 -30.12 11.24
CA SER A 144 8.11 -31.52 11.39
C SER A 144 9.23 -31.58 12.45
N VAL A 145 9.04 -32.44 13.45
CA VAL A 145 9.93 -32.63 14.61
C VAL A 145 11.05 -33.58 14.22
N SER A 146 12.30 -33.27 14.57
CA SER A 146 13.36 -34.27 14.69
C SER A 146 13.94 -34.25 16.10
N TYR A 147 13.69 -35.32 16.84
CA TYR A 147 14.27 -35.55 18.17
C TYR A 147 15.70 -36.05 18.00
N SER A 148 16.66 -35.47 18.72
CA SER A 148 17.96 -36.10 18.94
C SER A 148 18.41 -35.78 20.36
N GLU A 149 18.53 -36.84 21.13
CA GLU A 149 18.70 -36.85 22.57
C GLU A 149 20.18 -37.02 22.92
N THR A 150 20.82 -36.08 23.62
CA THR A 150 21.84 -36.37 24.65
C THR A 150 22.26 -35.18 25.54
N ARG A 151 21.86 -35.29 26.82
CA ARG A 151 22.51 -34.99 28.14
C ARG A 151 23.53 -33.84 28.36
N ALA A 152 23.30 -33.07 29.44
CA ALA A 152 24.09 -31.94 29.98
C ALA A 152 25.21 -32.32 30.99
N PRO A 153 26.13 -31.37 31.34
CA PRO A 153 26.02 -30.70 32.66
C PRO A 153 26.41 -29.17 32.71
N ALA A 154 26.20 -28.54 33.87
CA ALA A 154 25.96 -27.11 34.14
C ALA A 154 27.20 -26.25 34.57
N PRO A 155 27.12 -24.95 35.01
CA PRO A 155 27.86 -23.82 34.41
C PRO A 155 28.85 -23.08 35.35
N ARG A 156 29.54 -22.05 34.85
CA ARG A 156 30.26 -21.02 35.65
C ARG A 156 29.97 -19.58 35.14
N PRO A 157 29.85 -18.56 36.01
CA PRO A 157 29.44 -17.20 35.63
C PRO A 157 30.61 -16.20 35.59
N VAL A 158 30.66 -15.27 34.62
CA VAL A 158 31.42 -14.01 34.77
C VAL A 158 30.84 -12.84 33.95
N ALA A 159 30.56 -11.75 34.69
CA ALA A 159 30.54 -10.31 34.40
C ALA A 159 29.72 -9.67 33.26
N VAL A 160 28.90 -8.71 33.68
CA VAL A 160 28.15 -7.72 32.90
C VAL A 160 29.07 -6.57 32.45
N ARG A 161 28.95 -6.12 31.21
CA ARG A 161 29.52 -4.85 30.73
C ARG A 161 28.44 -3.98 30.10
N GLN A 162 28.27 -2.76 30.63
CA GLN A 162 27.36 -1.73 30.11
C GLN A 162 27.98 -1.04 28.88
N GLN A 163 27.13 -0.64 27.92
CA GLN A 163 27.50 0.24 26.80
C GLN A 163 26.51 1.41 26.65
N ALA A 164 27.08 2.58 26.38
CA ALA A 164 26.46 3.89 26.23
C ALA A 164 25.81 4.10 24.83
N PRO A 165 25.04 5.18 24.58
CA PRO A 165 24.18 5.30 23.40
C PRO A 165 24.92 5.81 22.15
N ALA A 166 24.43 5.42 20.97
CA ALA A 166 24.93 5.85 19.66
C ALA A 166 24.20 7.10 19.11
N PRO A 167 24.86 7.92 18.26
CA PRO A 167 24.33 9.18 17.74
C PRO A 167 23.42 9.01 16.51
N SER A 168 22.53 9.98 16.31
CA SER A 168 21.63 10.16 15.16
C SER A 168 22.31 10.83 13.96
N THR A 169 22.00 10.38 12.73
CA THR A 169 22.40 11.04 11.46
C THR A 169 21.18 11.48 10.62
N PRO A 170 21.36 12.49 9.73
CA PRO A 170 20.28 13.34 9.24
C PRO A 170 19.54 12.83 7.99
N SER A 171 18.31 13.31 7.85
CA SER A 171 17.40 13.08 6.73
C SER A 171 17.84 13.87 5.48
N ASN A 172 18.18 13.18 4.39
CA ASN A 172 18.42 13.82 3.09
C ASN A 172 17.11 13.85 2.28
N GLN A 173 16.59 15.05 2.04
CA GLN A 173 15.39 15.27 1.23
C GLN A 173 15.72 15.07 -0.25
N LEU A 174 14.87 14.32 -0.96
CA LEU A 174 14.93 14.18 -2.42
C LEU A 174 13.67 14.80 -3.02
N GLU A 175 13.91 15.78 -3.88
CA GLU A 175 12.91 16.63 -4.54
C GLU A 175 12.07 15.87 -5.58
N PRO A 176 10.79 16.21 -5.74
CA PRO A 176 9.92 15.65 -6.79
C PRO A 176 10.27 16.20 -8.18
N MET A 177 10.09 15.37 -9.21
CA MET A 177 10.41 15.73 -10.61
C MET A 177 9.26 16.43 -11.35
N SER A 178 9.64 17.34 -12.26
CA SER A 178 8.76 18.18 -13.10
C SER A 178 7.93 17.40 -14.13
N VAL A 179 6.91 18.08 -14.65
CA VAL A 179 5.82 17.60 -15.51
C VAL A 179 6.30 17.15 -16.90
N GLU A 180 7.38 17.75 -17.46
CA GLU A 180 7.90 17.34 -18.78
C GLU A 180 8.31 15.85 -18.81
N ASP A 181 8.66 15.31 -17.66
CA ASP A 181 9.24 13.99 -17.50
C ASP A 181 8.21 12.86 -17.27
N LEU A 182 6.97 13.22 -16.95
CA LEU A 182 5.85 12.28 -16.79
C LEU A 182 5.16 11.96 -18.12
N ILE A 183 5.28 12.85 -19.11
CA ILE A 183 4.62 12.72 -20.42
C ILE A 183 5.38 11.74 -21.33
N LEU A 184 6.71 11.66 -21.23
CA LEU A 184 7.55 10.79 -22.08
C LEU A 184 7.45 9.29 -21.77
N LEU A 185 6.85 8.88 -20.64
CA LEU A 185 6.73 7.47 -20.24
C LEU A 185 5.37 6.83 -20.54
N ASN A 186 4.40 7.61 -21.03
CA ASN A 186 3.06 7.12 -21.39
C ASN A 186 2.75 7.43 -22.87
N GLY A 187 3.65 7.10 -23.78
CA GLY A 187 3.40 7.26 -25.21
C GLY A 187 2.11 6.56 -25.66
N GLY A 188 1.20 7.34 -26.26
CA GLY A 188 0.13 6.90 -27.16
C GLY A 188 -1.09 6.24 -26.52
#